data_AF-A0A2D5IDW2-F1
#
_entry.id   AF-A0A2D5IDW2-F1
#
_cell.length_a   1.000
_cell.length_b   1.000
_cell.length_c   1.000
_cell.angle_alpha   90.00
_cell.angle_beta   90.00
_cell.angle_gamma   90.00
#
_symmetry.space_group_name_H-M   'P 1'
#
loop_
_entity.id
_entity.type
_entity.pdbx_description
1 polymer ?
#
loop_
_entity_poly.entity_id
_entity_poly.type
_entity_poly.pdbx_seq_one_letter_code
_entity_poly.pdbx_strand_id
1 'polypeptide(L)'
;MKFIQKFEGDACDRDLPAKLRTDAARIFNLWLKGFADWHKNRLMIPDSLRNATNAFRNEQDLLIQFIEEECVVGASESCANHDLKRRYFSWCEDNSTKPLSGQRFSQELTERGFRMDDDKRTRWGISVRPHASGFAHTRVLRKCAPSHSPYRGLWVINKRESIRMTK
;
A
#
# COMPACT_ATOMS: atom_id res chain seq x y z
N MET A 1 -18.99 15.23 -25.06
CA MET A 1 -19.32 13.80 -24.85
C MET A 1 -20.07 13.32 -26.10
N LYS A 2 -19.60 12.27 -26.78
CA LYS A 2 -20.20 11.79 -28.03
C LYS A 2 -20.79 10.40 -27.79
N PHE A 3 -22.10 10.24 -28.01
CA PHE A 3 -22.72 8.92 -27.99
C PHE A 3 -22.17 8.08 -29.14
N ILE A 4 -21.90 6.81 -28.85
CA ILE A 4 -21.28 5.88 -29.80
C ILE A 4 -22.32 5.35 -30.80
N GLN A 5 -23.56 5.20 -30.34
CA GLN A 5 -24.66 4.67 -31.14
C GLN A 5 -25.50 5.79 -31.75
N LYS A 6 -25.87 5.60 -33.02
CA LYS A 6 -26.74 6.50 -33.78
C LYS A 6 -27.86 5.69 -34.42
N PHE A 7 -29.05 6.26 -34.48
CA PHE A 7 -30.22 5.68 -35.13
C PHE A 7 -30.55 6.51 -36.37
N GLU A 8 -30.27 5.97 -37.55
CA GLU A 8 -30.42 6.63 -38.86
C GLU A 8 -31.27 5.75 -39.79
N GLY A 9 -31.90 6.34 -40.81
CA GLY A 9 -32.72 5.61 -41.79
C GLY A 9 -33.90 4.89 -41.14
N ASP A 10 -34.09 3.61 -41.49
CA ASP A 10 -35.23 2.79 -41.05
C ASP A 10 -35.19 2.46 -39.55
N ALA A 11 -34.03 2.59 -38.89
CA ALA A 11 -33.90 2.43 -37.44
C ALA A 11 -34.32 3.69 -36.65
N CYS A 12 -34.58 4.81 -37.33
CA CYS A 12 -35.01 6.06 -36.72
C CYS A 12 -36.53 6.13 -36.64
N ASP A 13 -37.07 5.80 -35.46
CA ASP A 13 -38.49 5.98 -35.17
C ASP A 13 -38.82 7.48 -35.03
N ARG A 14 -39.50 8.03 -36.04
CA ARG A 14 -39.87 9.44 -36.11
C ARG A 14 -40.96 9.82 -35.10
N ASP A 15 -41.77 8.85 -34.66
CA ASP A 15 -42.87 9.06 -33.71
C ASP A 15 -42.43 8.88 -32.26
N LEU A 16 -41.16 8.52 -32.03
CA LEU A 16 -40.58 8.31 -30.70
C LEU A 16 -40.86 9.47 -29.73
N PRO A 17 -40.76 10.77 -30.12
CA PRO A 17 -41.07 11.86 -29.20
C PRO A 17 -42.53 11.85 -28.71
N ALA A 18 -43.48 11.49 -29.56
CA ALA A 18 -44.88 11.40 -29.18
C ALA A 18 -45.12 10.21 -28.23
N LYS A 19 -44.54 9.05 -28.53
CA LYS A 19 -44.60 7.86 -27.67
C LYS A 19 -44.01 8.13 -26.28
N LEU A 20 -42.87 8.80 -26.20
CA LEU A 20 -42.23 9.19 -24.94
C LEU A 20 -43.08 10.16 -24.12
N ARG A 21 -43.81 11.07 -24.77
CA ARG A 21 -44.75 11.98 -24.06
C ARG A 21 -45.92 11.21 -23.47
N THR A 22 -46.49 10.26 -24.21
CA THR A 22 -47.56 9.38 -23.69
C THR A 22 -47.07 8.56 -22.49
N ASP A 23 -45.81 8.10 -22.53
CA ASP A 23 -45.19 7.32 -21.46
C ASP A 23 -44.48 8.17 -20.38
N ALA A 24 -44.66 9.50 -20.37
CA ALA A 24 -43.93 10.39 -19.47
C ALA A 24 -44.12 10.00 -17.99
N ALA A 25 -45.33 9.63 -17.59
CA ALA A 25 -45.63 9.17 -16.23
C ALA A 25 -44.83 7.90 -15.86
N ARG A 26 -44.64 6.98 -16.82
CA ARG A 26 -43.87 5.75 -16.61
C ARG A 26 -42.38 6.03 -16.46
N ILE A 27 -41.83 6.93 -17.26
CA ILE A 27 -40.44 7.40 -17.14
C ILE A 27 -40.23 8.07 -15.78
N PHE A 28 -41.18 8.91 -15.35
CA PHE A 28 -41.10 9.58 -14.07
C PHE A 28 -41.14 8.59 -12.89
N ASN A 29 -41.98 7.57 -12.94
CA ASN A 29 -41.99 6.51 -11.94
C ASN A 29 -40.65 5.74 -11.90
N LEU A 30 -40.00 5.53 -13.04
CA LEU A 30 -38.67 4.93 -13.09
C LEU A 30 -37.63 5.82 -12.41
N TRP A 31 -37.73 7.14 -12.57
CA TRP A 31 -36.85 8.10 -11.88
C TRP A 31 -37.09 8.10 -10.37
N LEU A 32 -38.34 8.10 -9.91
CA LEU A 32 -38.66 8.01 -8.49
C LEU A 32 -38.12 6.72 -7.87
N LYS A 33 -38.22 5.59 -8.59
CA LYS A 33 -37.64 4.32 -8.17
C LYS A 33 -36.11 4.39 -8.07
N GLY A 34 -35.44 4.96 -9.07
CA GLY A 34 -34.00 5.18 -9.05
C GLY A 34 -33.55 6.12 -7.93
N PHE A 35 -34.33 7.16 -7.65
CA PHE A 35 -34.08 8.09 -6.54
C PHE A 35 -34.23 7.40 -5.18
N ALA A 36 -35.27 6.58 -4.98
CA ALA A 36 -35.46 5.82 -3.75
C ALA A 36 -34.31 4.82 -3.51
N ASP A 37 -33.86 4.14 -4.57
CA ASP A 37 -32.72 3.23 -4.52
C ASP A 37 -31.42 3.97 -4.15
N TRP A 38 -31.13 5.08 -4.82
CA TRP A 38 -29.99 5.95 -4.49
C TRP A 38 -30.08 6.51 -3.05
N HIS A 39 -31.27 6.88 -2.61
CA HIS A 39 -31.48 7.37 -1.25
C HIS A 39 -31.25 6.28 -0.19
N LYS A 40 -31.45 5.00 -0.52
CA LYS A 40 -31.19 3.89 0.40
C LYS A 40 -29.74 3.42 0.34
N ASN A 41 -29.21 3.19 -0.85
CA ASN A 41 -27.96 2.48 -1.09
C ASN A 41 -26.78 3.41 -1.44
N ARG A 42 -27.06 4.70 -1.65
CA ARG A 42 -26.09 5.70 -2.18
C ARG A 42 -25.51 5.24 -3.52
N LEU A 43 -24.53 5.99 -4.03
CA LEU A 43 -23.77 5.59 -5.21
C LEU A 43 -22.87 4.42 -4.82
N MET A 44 -23.36 3.20 -5.07
CA MET A 44 -22.54 2.01 -4.98
C MET A 44 -21.57 1.98 -6.16
N ILE A 45 -20.28 1.97 -5.85
CA ILE A 45 -19.23 1.82 -6.85
C ILE A 45 -19.11 0.32 -7.19
N PRO A 46 -19.27 -0.08 -8.47
CA PRO A 46 -19.13 -1.47 -8.87
C PRO A 46 -17.71 -1.99 -8.62
N ASP A 47 -17.60 -3.27 -8.27
CA ASP A 47 -16.31 -3.88 -7.91
C ASP A 47 -15.29 -3.82 -9.05
N SER A 48 -15.74 -3.86 -10.31
CA SER A 48 -14.86 -3.68 -11.47
C SER A 48 -14.14 -2.33 -11.46
N LEU A 49 -14.83 -1.25 -11.08
CA LEU A 49 -14.25 0.08 -10.99
C LEU A 49 -13.32 0.19 -9.77
N ARG A 50 -13.69 -0.43 -8.65
CA ARG A 50 -12.85 -0.49 -7.45
C ARG A 50 -11.54 -1.24 -7.72
N ASN A 51 -11.62 -2.37 -8.41
CA ASN A 51 -10.46 -3.18 -8.78
C ASN A 51 -9.55 -2.45 -9.76
N ALA A 52 -10.11 -1.81 -10.80
CA ALA A 52 -9.33 -1.00 -11.74
C ALA A 52 -8.65 0.19 -11.03
N THR A 53 -9.33 0.83 -10.07
CA THR A 53 -8.75 1.94 -9.28
C THR A 53 -7.62 1.44 -8.39
N ASN A 54 -7.76 0.26 -7.79
CA ASN A 54 -6.73 -0.33 -6.94
C ASN A 54 -5.53 -0.85 -7.75
N ALA A 55 -5.76 -1.46 -8.92
CA ALA A 55 -4.71 -1.87 -9.84
C ALA A 55 -3.88 -0.65 -10.29
N PHE A 56 -4.54 0.43 -10.70
CA PHE A 56 -3.85 1.69 -11.06
C PHE A 56 -3.07 2.28 -9.87
N ARG A 57 -3.63 2.22 -8.65
CA ARG A 57 -2.92 2.67 -7.45
C ARG A 57 -1.67 1.86 -7.16
N ASN A 58 -1.74 0.53 -7.31
CA ASN A 58 -0.60 -0.36 -7.08
C ASN A 58 0.47 -0.18 -8.17
N GLU A 59 0.07 0.00 -9.43
CA GLU A 59 0.97 0.27 -10.56
C GLU A 59 1.68 1.63 -10.45
N GLN A 60 1.13 2.57 -9.68
CA GLN A 60 1.72 3.89 -9.42
C GLN A 60 2.39 3.99 -8.05
N ASP A 61 2.51 2.88 -7.31
CA ASP A 61 3.04 2.89 -5.96
C ASP A 61 4.56 2.67 -5.94
N LEU A 62 5.28 3.78 -5.92
CA LEU A 62 6.74 3.83 -5.80
C LEU A 62 7.28 3.06 -4.60
N LEU A 63 6.47 2.91 -3.55
CA LEU A 63 6.87 2.16 -2.37
C LEU A 63 6.88 0.66 -2.63
N ILE A 64 5.94 0.13 -3.41
CA ILE A 64 5.90 -1.29 -3.79
C ILE A 64 7.11 -1.61 -4.65
N GLN A 65 7.39 -0.78 -5.65
CA GLN A 65 8.55 -0.96 -6.53
C GLN A 65 9.87 -0.98 -5.73
N PHE A 66 10.03 -0.05 -4.79
CA PHE A 66 11.16 -0.06 -3.86
C PHE A 66 11.23 -1.33 -3.00
N ILE A 67 10.11 -1.82 -2.47
CA ILE A 67 10.08 -3.03 -1.64
C ILE A 67 10.48 -4.26 -2.47
N GLU A 68 10.02 -4.36 -3.71
CA GLU A 68 10.32 -5.48 -4.61
C GLU A 68 11.78 -5.50 -5.09
N GLU A 69 12.35 -4.33 -5.39
CA GLU A 69 13.71 -4.19 -5.94
C GLU A 69 14.79 -4.19 -4.85
N GLU A 70 14.55 -3.52 -3.72
CA GLU A 70 15.59 -3.19 -2.73
C GLU A 70 15.36 -3.84 -1.37
N CYS A 71 14.20 -4.44 -1.11
CA CYS A 71 13.89 -5.03 0.19
C CYS A 71 13.71 -6.55 0.16
N VAL A 72 13.88 -7.16 1.33
CA VAL A 72 13.54 -8.55 1.64
C VAL A 72 12.42 -8.52 2.67
N VAL A 73 11.30 -9.17 2.35
CA VAL A 73 10.13 -9.26 3.23
C VAL A 73 10.15 -10.62 3.91
N GLY A 74 10.07 -10.63 5.24
CA GLY A 74 10.09 -11.87 6.03
C GLY A 74 9.80 -11.65 7.51
N ALA A 75 9.15 -12.61 8.17
CA ALA A 75 8.72 -12.47 9.57
C ALA A 75 9.90 -12.34 10.57
N SER A 76 11.08 -12.85 10.20
CA SER A 76 12.32 -12.73 10.98
C SER A 76 13.16 -11.50 10.61
N GLU A 77 12.78 -10.76 9.58
CA GLU A 77 13.54 -9.62 9.08
C GLU A 77 13.21 -8.37 9.91
N SER A 78 14.26 -7.64 10.26
CA SER A 78 14.12 -6.35 10.92
C SER A 78 15.22 -5.41 10.46
N CYS A 79 14.89 -4.12 10.44
CA CYS A 79 15.87 -3.07 10.14
C CYS A 79 15.50 -1.76 10.83
N ALA A 80 16.49 -0.87 10.95
CA ALA A 80 16.23 0.47 11.46
C ALA A 80 15.42 1.28 10.44
N ASN A 81 14.38 1.98 10.91
CA ASN A 81 13.52 2.83 10.08
C ASN A 81 14.34 3.94 9.40
N HIS A 82 15.40 4.43 10.05
CA HIS A 82 16.33 5.38 9.44
C HIS A 82 17.04 4.81 8.20
N ASP A 83 17.49 3.56 8.27
CA ASP A 83 18.24 2.93 7.18
C ASP A 83 17.34 2.62 5.98
N LEU A 84 16.12 2.15 6.25
CA LEU A 84 15.06 2.01 5.25
C LEU A 84 14.75 3.32 4.55
N LYS A 85 14.54 4.39 5.32
CA LYS A 85 14.28 5.74 4.76
C LYS A 85 15.44 6.19 3.89
N ARG A 86 16.67 6.09 4.39
CA ARG A 86 17.87 6.50 3.65
C ARG A 86 17.98 5.74 2.33
N ARG A 87 17.77 4.43 2.34
CA ARG A 87 17.81 3.62 1.11
C ARG A 87 16.69 4.02 0.15
N TYR A 88 15.48 4.24 0.65
CA TYR A 88 14.35 4.72 -0.14
C TYR A 88 14.64 6.06 -0.82
N PHE A 89 15.22 7.04 -0.10
CA PHE A 89 15.63 8.32 -0.68
C PHE A 89 16.67 8.15 -1.80
N SER A 90 17.70 7.34 -1.57
CA SER A 90 18.72 7.04 -2.59
C SER A 90 18.10 6.38 -3.82
N TRP A 91 17.22 5.39 -3.63
CA TRP A 91 16.54 4.72 -4.73
C TRP A 91 15.62 5.67 -5.52
N CYS A 92 14.95 6.61 -4.84
CA CYS A 92 14.18 7.66 -5.51
C CYS A 92 15.05 8.61 -6.34
N GLU A 93 16.24 8.98 -5.85
CA GLU A 93 17.21 9.77 -6.61
C GLU A 93 17.68 9.02 -7.86
N ASP A 94 18.01 7.73 -7.72
CA ASP A 94 18.45 6.87 -8.82
C ASP A 94 17.34 6.70 -9.89
N ASN A 95 16.08 6.60 -9.46
CA ASN A 95 14.91 6.49 -10.34
C ASN A 95 14.32 7.85 -10.77
N SER A 96 15.02 8.97 -10.51
CA SER A 96 14.57 10.33 -10.85
C SER A 96 13.14 10.66 -10.41
N THR A 97 12.70 10.07 -9.30
CA THR A 97 11.33 10.16 -8.80
C THR A 97 11.27 10.93 -7.49
N LYS A 98 10.19 11.69 -7.28
CA LYS A 98 10.03 12.48 -6.04
C LYS A 98 9.75 11.57 -4.85
N PRO A 99 10.59 11.61 -3.80
CA PRO A 99 10.39 10.77 -2.61
C PRO A 99 9.15 11.21 -1.83
N LEU A 100 8.47 10.23 -1.22
CA LEU A 100 7.42 10.49 -0.23
C LEU A 100 7.98 11.21 1.01
N SER A 101 7.13 11.97 1.70
CA SER A 101 7.51 12.56 2.99
C SER A 101 7.80 11.45 4.01
N GLY A 102 8.78 11.66 4.89
CA GLY A 102 9.20 10.65 5.86
C GLY A 102 8.08 10.19 6.82
N GLN A 103 7.04 11.01 7.01
CA GLN A 103 5.83 10.64 7.75
C GLN A 103 4.91 9.74 6.93
N ARG A 104 4.62 10.11 5.67
CA ARG A 104 3.81 9.29 4.75
C ARG A 104 4.45 7.92 4.52
N PHE A 105 5.75 7.88 4.25
CA PHE A 105 6.48 6.61 4.12
C PHE A 105 6.28 5.68 5.33
N SER A 106 6.37 6.22 6.54
CA SER A 106 6.21 5.42 7.76
C SER A 106 4.78 4.95 8.00
N GLN A 107 3.80 5.77 7.61
CA GLN A 107 2.38 5.43 7.68
C GLN A 107 2.04 4.32 6.67
N GLU A 108 2.42 4.50 5.41
CA GLU A 108 2.21 3.55 4.31
C GLU A 108 2.79 2.16 4.62
N LEU A 109 3.98 2.10 5.21
CA LEU A 109 4.56 0.82 5.67
C LEU A 109 3.76 0.18 6.82
N THR A 110 3.19 0.98 7.72
CA THR A 110 2.35 0.47 8.82
C THR A 110 1.02 -0.08 8.28
N GLU A 111 0.41 0.62 7.33
CA GLU A 111 -0.82 0.21 6.65
C GLU A 111 -0.64 -1.10 5.86
N ARG A 112 0.56 -1.32 5.31
CA ARG A 112 0.96 -2.58 4.64
C ARG A 112 1.33 -3.71 5.61
N GLY A 113 1.31 -3.47 6.93
CA GLY A 113 1.52 -4.49 7.96
C GLY A 113 2.93 -4.56 8.56
N PHE A 114 3.85 -3.65 8.18
CA PHE A 114 5.19 -3.58 8.76
C PHE A 114 5.18 -2.81 10.08
N ARG A 115 5.15 -3.55 11.19
CA ARG A 115 5.03 -2.99 12.54
C ARG A 115 6.33 -2.34 13.00
N MET A 116 6.20 -1.23 13.71
CA MET A 116 7.31 -0.64 14.46
C MET A 116 7.41 -1.26 15.83
N ASP A 117 8.63 -1.41 16.32
CA ASP A 117 8.93 -1.82 17.69
C ASP A 117 8.62 -0.69 18.69
N ASP A 118 8.59 -1.00 19.99
CA ASP A 118 8.29 -0.04 21.06
C ASP A 118 9.29 1.12 21.12
N ASP A 119 10.54 0.87 20.71
CA ASP A 119 11.59 1.88 20.57
C ASP A 119 11.36 2.84 19.38
N LYS A 120 10.32 2.62 18.57
CA LYS A 120 9.94 3.39 17.35
C LYS A 120 11.03 3.53 16.28
N ARG A 121 12.19 2.89 16.50
CA ARG A 121 13.38 2.95 15.66
C ARG A 121 13.53 1.74 14.77
N THR A 122 13.02 0.58 15.19
CA THR A 122 13.13 -0.68 14.47
C THR A 122 11.79 -1.03 13.83
N ARG A 123 11.84 -1.52 12.60
CA ARG A 123 10.67 -2.02 11.87
C ARG A 123 10.86 -3.50 11.58
N TRP A 124 9.79 -4.26 11.82
CA TRP A 124 9.71 -5.71 11.66
C TRP A 124 8.99 -6.10 10.38
N GLY A 125 9.37 -7.23 9.81
CA GLY A 125 8.79 -7.79 8.59
C GLY A 125 9.52 -7.42 7.30
N ILE A 126 10.56 -6.58 7.38
CA ILE A 126 11.27 -6.05 6.22
C ILE A 126 12.73 -5.73 6.55
N SER A 127 13.64 -6.01 5.63
CA SER A 127 15.04 -5.60 5.66
C SER A 127 15.49 -5.13 4.27
N VAL A 128 16.59 -4.36 4.21
CA VAL A 128 17.16 -3.87 2.94
C VAL A 128 18.15 -4.89 2.40
N ARG A 129 18.12 -5.16 1.09
CA ARG A 129 19.10 -6.05 0.43
C ARG A 129 20.51 -5.45 0.56
N PRO A 130 21.52 -6.28 0.87
CA PRO A 130 22.90 -5.81 0.86
C PRO A 130 23.34 -5.54 -0.58
N HIS A 131 23.32 -4.27 -1.01
CA HIS A 131 23.91 -3.86 -2.28
C HIS A 131 25.44 -3.72 -2.12
N ALA A 132 26.21 -4.24 -3.08
CA ALA A 132 27.68 -4.28 -3.02
C ALA A 132 28.37 -2.90 -3.07
N SER A 133 27.61 -1.80 -3.16
CA SER A 133 28.16 -0.44 -3.14
C SER A 133 28.40 0.04 -1.70
N GLY A 134 29.54 -0.37 -1.14
CA GLY A 134 30.44 0.48 -0.35
C GLY A 134 29.87 1.50 0.64
N PHE A 135 28.84 1.17 1.42
CA PHE A 135 28.49 1.95 2.62
C PHE A 135 28.43 1.06 3.84
N ALA A 136 29.61 0.87 4.44
CA ALA A 136 29.74 0.36 5.79
C ALA A 136 29.19 1.40 6.78
N HIS A 137 27.96 1.19 7.26
CA HIS A 137 27.62 1.67 8.59
C HIS A 137 27.71 0.48 9.56
N THR A 138 28.75 0.57 10.37
CA THR A 138 29.17 -0.38 11.39
C THR A 138 28.05 -0.62 12.41
N ARG A 139 27.67 -1.90 12.58
CA ARG A 139 27.22 -2.57 13.83
C ARG A 139 26.00 -1.91 14.51
N VAL A 140 24.82 -2.56 14.54
CA VAL A 140 24.53 -3.66 15.48
C VAL A 140 23.57 -4.68 14.83
N LEU A 141 24.10 -5.84 14.41
CA LEU A 141 23.30 -7.07 14.38
C LEU A 141 23.09 -7.49 15.84
N ARG A 142 22.11 -6.89 16.51
CA ARG A 142 21.48 -7.52 17.65
C ARG A 142 20.58 -8.57 17.02
N LYS A 143 21.04 -9.83 17.05
CA LYS A 143 20.12 -10.97 17.00
C LYS A 143 19.16 -10.79 18.18
N CYS A 144 18.06 -10.08 17.98
CA CYS A 144 16.95 -10.14 18.90
C CYS A 144 16.29 -11.48 18.65
N ALA A 145 16.57 -12.43 19.55
CA ALA A 145 15.80 -13.64 19.70
C ALA A 145 14.31 -13.28 19.80
N PRO A 146 13.40 -14.13 19.29
CA PRO A 146 11.99 -13.79 19.17
C PRO A 146 11.34 -13.72 20.57
N SER A 147 11.11 -12.51 21.09
CA SER A 147 10.28 -12.33 22.29
C SER A 147 8.82 -12.18 21.87
N HIS A 148 8.21 -13.29 21.45
CA HIS A 148 6.84 -13.73 21.75
C HIS A 148 6.36 -14.79 20.73
N SER A 149 6.85 -16.01 20.94
CA SER A 149 6.07 -17.24 20.76
C SER A 149 5.98 -17.91 22.16
N PRO A 150 4.86 -18.56 22.53
CA PRO A 150 4.30 -18.53 23.89
C PRO A 150 4.84 -19.62 24.84
N TYR A 151 6.16 -19.84 24.92
CA TYR A 151 6.71 -20.89 25.80
C TYR A 151 7.70 -20.31 26.83
N ARG A 152 7.16 -20.14 28.06
CA ARG A 152 7.88 -19.89 29.32
C ARG A 152 8.84 -21.03 29.64
N GLY A 153 10.07 -20.73 30.05
CA GLY A 153 10.90 -21.69 30.79
C GLY A 153 12.39 -21.35 30.86
N LEU A 154 12.83 -20.91 32.05
CA LEU A 154 14.16 -20.94 32.67
C LEU A 154 15.40 -21.17 31.79
N TRP A 155 16.41 -20.29 31.86
CA TRP A 155 17.81 -20.64 32.20
C TRP A 155 18.56 -19.40 32.71
N VAL A 156 19.16 -19.52 33.90
CA VAL A 156 20.05 -18.57 34.59
C VAL A 156 21.48 -19.05 34.40
N ILE A 157 22.44 -18.21 33.92
CA ILE A 157 23.86 -18.25 34.37
C ILE A 157 24.53 -16.86 34.15
N ASN A 158 25.27 -16.42 35.18
CA ASN A 158 26.11 -15.22 35.28
C ASN A 158 27.59 -15.65 35.29
N LYS A 159 28.52 -14.97 34.59
CA LYS A 159 29.88 -14.65 35.10
C LYS A 159 30.74 -13.76 34.17
N ARG A 160 31.57 -12.94 34.84
CA ARG A 160 32.55 -11.92 34.42
C ARG A 160 33.89 -12.47 33.87
N GLU A 161 34.67 -11.55 33.26
CA GLU A 161 36.16 -11.29 33.35
C GLU A 161 36.82 -11.06 31.97
N SER A 162 37.34 -9.85 31.68
CA SER A 162 38.70 -9.29 31.96
C SER A 162 39.76 -9.67 30.90
N ILE A 163 40.30 -8.68 30.17
CA ILE A 163 41.57 -8.82 29.41
C ILE A 163 42.42 -7.56 29.58
N ARG A 164 43.56 -7.73 30.26
CA ARG A 164 44.74 -6.85 30.21
C ARG A 164 45.51 -7.11 28.91
N MET A 165 46.10 -6.08 28.31
CA MET A 165 47.12 -6.24 27.27
C MET A 165 48.49 -5.86 27.83
N THR A 166 49.47 -6.74 27.59
CA THR A 166 50.91 -6.55 27.80
C THR A 166 51.57 -6.74 26.45
N LYS A 167 52.34 -5.75 26.00
CA LYS A 167 53.76 -5.88 25.66
C LYS A 167 54.36 -4.50 25.49
#